data_AF-A0A3A0UXB3-F1
#
_entry.id   AF-A0A3A0UXB3-F1
#
_cell.length_a   1.000
_cell.length_b   1.000
_cell.length_c   1.000
_cell.angle_alpha   90.00
_cell.angle_beta   90.00
_cell.angle_gamma   90.00
#
_symmetry.space_group_name_H-M   'P 1'
#
loop_
_entity.id
_entity.type
_entity.pdbx_description
1 polymer ?
#
loop_
_entity_poly.entity_id
_entity_poly.type
_entity_poly.pdbx_seq_one_letter_code
_entity_poly.pdbx_strand_id
1 'polypeptide(L)' 'MEWEIVNLDMTFKVDAPVEEVFRAWTKPSLFKQWFMTTEETNKVAKNQFEINGDWEIIDVREGVEY' A
#
# COMPACT_ATOMS: atom_id res chain seq x y z
N MET A 1 30.05 5.46 1.00
CA MET A 1 28.68 5.95 1.29
C MET A 1 28.27 5.23 2.55
N GLU A 2 28.23 5.93 3.68
CA GLU A 2 27.67 5.37 4.91
C GLU A 2 26.15 5.50 4.83
N TRP A 3 25.45 4.43 5.16
CA TRP A 3 24.00 4.41 5.22
C TRP A 3 23.59 4.66 6.65
N GLU A 4 22.79 5.69 6.89
CA GLU A 4 22.18 5.93 8.19
C GLU A 4 20.78 5.30 8.21
N ILE A 5 20.44 4.62 9.30
CA ILE A 5 19.10 4.09 9.50
C ILE A 5 18.23 5.22 10.05
N VAL A 6 17.20 5.60 9.31
CA VAL A 6 16.17 6.53 9.76
C VAL A 6 14.92 5.74 10.14
N ASN A 7 14.50 5.84 11.40
CA ASN A 7 13.26 5.23 11.88
C ASN A 7 12.13 6.26 11.86
N LEU A 8 10.95 5.85 11.39
CA LEU A 8 9.74 6.65 11.41
C LEU A 8 8.64 5.91 12.17
N ASP A 9 8.22 6.47 13.29
CA ASP A 9 7.08 5.99 14.07
C ASP A 9 5.84 6.80 13.72
N MET A 10 4.76 6.12 13.29
CA MET A 10 3.49 6.75 12.95
C MET A 10 2.35 6.17 13.78
N THR A 11 1.48 7.06 14.28
CA THR A 11 0.20 6.69 14.89
C THR A 11 -0.91 7.49 14.21
N PHE A 12 -1.91 6.80 13.68
CA PHE A 12 -3.10 7.43 13.11
C PHE A 12 -4.36 6.73 13.63
N LYS A 13 -5.44 7.49 13.80
CA LYS A 13 -6.74 6.99 14.27
C LYS A 13 -7.68 6.89 13.08
N VAL A 14 -8.38 5.77 12.97
CA VAL A 14 -9.39 5.53 11.95
C VAL A 14 -10.71 5.28 12.65
N ASP A 15 -11.75 6.03 12.26
CA ASP A 15 -13.11 5.83 12.74
C ASP A 15 -13.79 4.73 11.91
N ALA A 16 -13.34 3.49 12.10
CA ALA A 16 -13.88 2.31 11.42
C ALA A 16 -13.65 1.04 12.26
N PRO A 17 -14.47 -0.01 12.06
CA PRO A 17 -14.21 -1.34 12.65
C PRO A 17 -12.83 -1.89 12.25
N VAL A 18 -12.21 -2.66 13.14
CA VAL A 18 -10.85 -3.18 12.93
C VAL A 18 -10.77 -4.11 11.71
N GLU A 19 -11.84 -4.84 11.43
CA GLU A 19 -11.94 -5.75 10.29
C GLU A 19 -11.89 -4.98 8.96
N GLU A 20 -12.53 -3.81 8.89
CA GLU A 20 -12.53 -2.97 7.69
C GLU A 20 -11.18 -2.29 7.49
N VAL A 21 -10.54 -1.84 8.56
CA VAL A 21 -9.16 -1.35 8.48
C VAL A 21 -8.25 -2.46 7.95
N PHE A 22 -8.33 -3.66 8.52
CA PHE A 22 -7.50 -4.79 8.06
C PHE A 22 -7.76 -5.14 6.59
N ARG A 23 -9.03 -5.13 6.14
CA ARG A 23 -9.37 -5.34 4.72
C ARG A 23 -8.78 -4.25 3.83
N ALA A 24 -8.80 -3.00 4.26
CA ALA A 24 -8.25 -1.88 3.50
C ALA A 24 -6.74 -2.00 3.24
N TRP A 25 -6.01 -2.73 4.09
CA TRP A 25 -4.59 -3.02 3.93
C TRP A 25 -4.29 -4.33 3.17
N THR A 26 -5.24 -5.26 3.10
CA THR A 26 -4.97 -6.62 2.58
C THR A 26 -5.66 -6.93 1.26
N LYS A 27 -6.74 -6.24 0.91
CA LYS A 27 -7.48 -6.46 -0.34
C LYS A 27 -6.96 -5.54 -1.44
N PRO A 28 -6.45 -6.07 -2.57
CA PRO A 28 -5.96 -5.23 -3.67
C PRO A 28 -7.00 -4.27 -4.23
N SER A 29 -8.28 -4.65 -4.24
CA SER A 29 -9.37 -3.77 -4.69
C SER A 29 -9.58 -2.54 -3.80
N LEU A 30 -9.11 -2.57 -2.55
CA LEU A 30 -9.23 -1.47 -1.60
C LEU A 30 -7.93 -0.66 -1.52
N PHE A 31 -6.78 -1.31 -1.30
CA PHE A 31 -5.53 -0.56 -1.12
C PHE A 31 -5.09 0.16 -2.40
N LYS A 32 -5.51 -0.30 -3.58
CA LYS A 32 -5.23 0.38 -4.86
C LYS A 32 -5.79 1.81 -4.95
N GLN A 33 -6.61 2.23 -3.98
CA GLN A 33 -7.21 3.55 -3.94
C GLN A 33 -6.43 4.53 -3.07
N TRP A 34 -5.47 4.07 -2.25
CA TRP A 34 -4.85 4.94 -1.23
C TRP A 34 -3.42 4.55 -0.81
N PHE A 35 -3.01 3.29 -0.93
CA PHE A 35 -1.71 2.84 -0.42
C PHE A 35 -0.62 2.98 -1.50
N MET A 36 0.19 4.04 -1.38
CA MET A 36 1.28 4.40 -2.30
C MET A 36 0.85 4.73 -3.74
N THR A 37 -0.45 4.71 -4.01
CA THR A 37 -1.08 4.86 -5.32
C THR A 37 -2.46 5.50 -5.14
N THR A 38 -3.14 5.85 -6.24
CA THR A 38 -4.52 6.33 -6.22
C THR A 38 -5.38 5.51 -7.18
N GLU A 39 -6.70 5.59 -7.05
CA GLU A 39 -7.60 4.87 -7.95
C GLU A 39 -7.36 5.22 -9.44
N GLU A 40 -7.03 6.49 -9.71
CA GLU A 40 -6.79 7.00 -11.07
C GLU A 40 -5.44 6.56 -11.64
N THR A 41 -4.39 6.54 -10.81
CA THR A 41 -3.00 6.32 -11.26
C THR A 41 -2.50 4.89 -11.09
N ASN A 42 -3.26 4.04 -10.38
CA ASN A 42 -2.88 2.65 -10.15
C ASN A 42 -2.90 1.83 -11.44
N LYS A 43 -1.76 1.22 -11.77
CA LYS A 43 -1.64 0.26 -12.87
C LYS A 43 -1.72 -1.18 -12.37
N VAL A 44 -1.04 -1.50 -11.28
CA VAL A 44 -1.03 -2.85 -10.69
C VAL A 44 -1.27 -2.78 -9.19
N ALA A 45 -2.07 -3.72 -8.70
CA ALA A 45 -2.26 -4.01 -7.28
C ALA A 45 -2.48 -5.51 -7.12
N LYS A 46 -1.52 -6.22 -6.53
CA LYS A 46 -1.58 -7.67 -6.26
C LYS A 46 -1.15 -7.93 -4.83
N ASN A 47 -1.73 -8.96 -4.22
CA ASN A 47 -1.35 -9.43 -2.91
C ASN A 47 -1.64 -10.93 -2.78
N GLN A 48 -0.60 -11.74 -2.71
CA GLN A 48 -0.70 -13.15 -2.34
C GLN A 48 -0.80 -13.23 -0.82
N PHE A 49 -2.03 -13.36 -0.34
CA PHE A 49 -2.33 -13.15 1.07
C PHE A 49 -2.05 -14.40 1.93
N GLU A 50 -0.77 -14.73 2.07
CA GLU A 50 -0.26 -15.81 2.91
C GLU A 50 1.15 -15.49 3.43
N ILE A 51 1.67 -16.30 4.35
CA ILE A 51 3.00 -16.10 4.91
C ILE A 51 4.04 -16.30 3.80
N ASN A 52 4.95 -15.31 3.65
CA ASN A 52 5.92 -15.22 2.57
C ASN A 52 5.31 -15.05 1.16
N GLY A 53 4.03 -14.66 1.06
CA GLY A 53 3.42 -14.32 -0.21
C GLY A 53 3.93 -13.00 -0.78
N ASP A 54 4.02 -12.92 -2.10
CA ASP A 54 4.44 -11.72 -2.81
C ASP A 54 3.31 -10.69 -2.97
N TRP A 55 3.65 -9.41 -3.01
CA TRP A 55 2.73 -8.32 -3.33
C TRP A 55 3.39 -7.32 -4.27
N GLU A 56 2.57 -6.60 -5.04
CA GLU A 56 3.06 -5.63 -6.03
C GLU A 56 2.08 -4.47 -6.14
N ILE A 57 2.61 -3.25 -6.13
CA ILE A 57 1.91 -2.03 -6.48
C ILE A 57 2.75 -1.32 -7.53
N ILE A 58 2.14 -0.99 -8.67
CA ILE A 58 2.75 -0.13 -9.68
C ILE A 58 1.84 1.06 -9.89
N ASP A 59 2.37 2.25 -9.66
CA ASP A 59 1.68 3.51 -9.84
C ASP A 59 2.28 4.27 -11.03
N VAL A 60 1.43 4.79 -11.91
CA VAL A 60 1.89 5.55 -13.09
C VAL A 60 1.53 7.02 -12.92
N ARG A 61 2.55 7.88 -12.81
CA ARG A 61 2.38 9.33 -12.75
C ARG A 61 3.19 9.97 -13.86
N GLU A 62 2.53 10.80 -14.67
CA GLU A 62 3.16 11.52 -15.78
C GLU A 62 3.94 10.60 -16.74
N GLY A 63 3.48 9.34 -16.89
CA GLY A 63 4.13 8.33 -17.73
C GLY A 63 5.32 7.61 -17.10
N VAL A 64 5.63 7.89 -15.83
CA VAL A 64 6.69 7.22 -15.05
C VAL A 64 6.07 6.18 -14.11
N GLU A 65 6.66 4.98 -14.07
CA GLU A 65 6.29 3.90 -13.16
C GLU A 65 7.09 3.97 -11.86
N TYR A 66 6.38 3.87 -10.74
CA TYR A 66 6.90 3.83 -9.37
C TYR A 66 6.52 2.53 -8.68
#